data_AF-A0A9Q9QPL8-F1
#
_entry.id   AF-A0A9Q9QPL8-F1
#
_cell.length_a   1.000
_cell.length_b   1.000
_cell.length_c   1.000
_cell.angle_alpha   90.00
_cell.angle_beta   90.00
_cell.angle_gamma   90.00
#
_symmetry.space_group_name_H-M   'P 1'
#
loop_
_entity.id
_entity.type
_entity.pdbx_description
1 polymer ?
#
loop_
_entity_poly.entity_id
_entity_poly.type
_entity_poly.pdbx_seq_one_letter_code
_entity_poly.pdbx_strand_id
1 'polypeptide(L)'
;MIIIRSQDKTNLMHINQIKIDGSQVYAVFESKIDTVKIGDYENNTRAIQVLDNIQNFIENGTKYDYITSNKVRYNVNKIFQMPAK
;
A
#
# COMPACT_ATOMS: atom_id res chain seq x y z
N MET A 1 1.60 6.54 -9.12
CA MET A 1 2.57 5.68 -8.41
C MET A 1 2.02 5.41 -7.01
N ILE A 2 1.66 4.16 -6.73
CA ILE A 2 1.20 3.71 -5.42
C ILE A 2 2.35 2.94 -4.78
N ILE A 3 2.75 3.34 -3.58
CA ILE A 3 3.78 2.65 -2.83
C ILE A 3 3.13 2.05 -1.59
N ILE A 4 3.25 0.73 -1.44
CA ILE A 4 2.75 0.00 -0.27
C ILE A 4 3.95 -0.69 0.39
N ARG A 5 4.03 -0.55 1.72
CA ARG A 5 4.99 -1.27 2.55
C ARG A 5 4.31 -2.48 3.18
N SER A 6 4.92 -3.65 3.03
CA SER A 6 4.48 -4.88 3.67
C SER A 6 4.45 -4.77 5.19
N GLN A 7 3.67 -5.64 5.83
CA GLN A 7 3.55 -5.67 7.28
C GLN A 7 4.87 -5.99 8.00
N ASP A 8 5.70 -6.86 7.42
CA ASP A 8 7.03 -7.20 7.93
C ASP A 8 8.08 -6.10 7.69
N LYS A 9 7.70 -5.03 6.97
CA LYS A 9 8.53 -3.86 6.61
C LYS A 9 9.75 -4.18 5.76
N THR A 10 9.97 -5.43 5.36
CA THR A 10 11.12 -5.83 4.54
C THR A 10 10.91 -5.46 3.08
N ASN A 11 9.65 -5.37 2.64
CA ASN A 11 9.28 -5.14 1.26
C ASN A 11 8.57 -3.79 1.09
N LEU A 12 9.16 -2.93 0.25
CA LEU A 12 8.52 -1.72 -0.25
C LEU A 12 8.31 -1.88 -1.75
N MET A 13 7.05 -1.85 -2.18
CA MET A 13 6.71 -2.24 -3.55
C MET A 13 5.97 -1.12 -4.28
N HIS A 14 6.32 -0.95 -5.55
CA HIS A 14 5.46 -0.28 -6.52
C HIS A 14 4.45 -1.31 -7.01
N ILE A 15 3.17 -1.02 -6.80
CA ILE A 15 2.10 -1.98 -7.06
C ILE A 15 1.15 -1.41 -8.11
N ASN A 16 0.84 -2.23 -9.10
CA ASN A 16 -0.16 -1.97 -10.11
C ASN A 16 -1.48 -2.72 -9.82
N GLN A 17 -1.43 -3.85 -9.10
CA GLN A 17 -2.62 -4.61 -8.71
C GLN A 17 -2.47 -5.29 -7.34
N ILE A 18 -3.58 -5.36 -6.60
CA ILE A 18 -3.70 -6.02 -5.30
C ILE A 18 -4.81 -7.06 -5.38
N LYS A 19 -4.62 -8.22 -4.74
CA LYS A 19 -5.65 -9.26 -4.60
C LYS A 19 -5.72 -9.77 -3.17
N ILE A 20 -6.88 -10.32 -2.81
CA ILE A 20 -7.09 -11.08 -1.57
C ILE A 20 -7.23 -12.56 -1.94
N ASP A 21 -6.63 -13.43 -1.13
CA ASP A 21 -6.90 -14.86 -1.11
C ASP A 21 -7.06 -15.30 0.35
N GLY A 22 -8.29 -15.65 0.75
CA GLY A 22 -8.63 -15.87 2.15
C GLY A 22 -8.33 -14.65 3.03
N SER A 23 -7.53 -14.85 4.08
CA SER A 23 -7.12 -13.79 5.01
C SER A 23 -5.82 -13.09 4.62
N GLN A 24 -5.30 -13.37 3.41
CA GLN A 24 -4.00 -12.92 2.95
C GLN A 24 -4.16 -11.88 1.84
N VAL A 25 -3.31 -10.86 1.88
CA VAL A 25 -3.29 -9.77 0.88
C VAL A 25 -1.99 -9.85 0.08
N TYR A 26 -2.12 -9.77 -1.24
CA TYR A 26 -1.03 -9.95 -2.20
C TYR A 26 -0.86 -8.74 -3.12
N ALA A 27 0.39 -8.38 -3.38
CA ALA A 27 0.80 -7.54 -4.49
C ALA A 27 0.98 -8.41 -5.75
N VAL A 28 0.44 -7.97 -6.88
CA VAL A 28 0.66 -8.58 -8.20
C VAL A 28 1.58 -7.66 -9.00
N PHE A 29 2.49 -8.22 -9.79
CA PHE A 29 3.39 -7.46 -10.65
C PHE A 29 2.92 -7.46 -12.10
N GLU A 30 3.02 -6.32 -12.77
CA GLU A 30 2.68 -6.15 -14.19
C GLU A 30 3.53 -7.03 -15.12
N SER A 31 4.76 -7.36 -14.73
CA SER A 31 5.75 -8.05 -15.57
C SER A 31 6.14 -9.46 -15.10
N LYS A 32 5.56 -9.95 -13.98
CA LYS A 32 5.83 -11.30 -13.46
C LYS A 32 4.52 -12.00 -13.11
N ILE A 33 4.47 -13.31 -13.37
CA ILE A 33 3.43 -14.23 -12.88
C ILE A 33 3.60 -14.45 -11.35
N ASP A 34 4.36 -13.60 -10.66
CA ASP A 34 4.63 -13.73 -9.23
C ASP A 34 3.73 -12.79 -8.44
N THR A 35 3.19 -13.32 -7.35
CA THR A 35 2.46 -12.53 -6.36
C THR A 35 3.20 -12.55 -5.04
N VAL A 36 3.37 -11.40 -4.41
CA VAL A 36 4.07 -11.29 -3.13
C VAL A 36 3.07 -10.98 -2.03
N LYS A 37 3.05 -11.81 -0.99
CA LYS A 37 2.22 -11.58 0.19
C LYS A 37 2.73 -10.33 0.92
N ILE A 38 1.84 -9.36 1.11
CA ILE A 38 2.15 -8.08 1.76
C ILE A 38 1.47 -7.93 3.12
N GLY A 39 0.46 -8.76 3.40
CA GLY A 39 -0.22 -8.82 4.70
C GLY A 39 -0.89 -10.18 4.91
N ASP A 40 -1.06 -10.55 6.17
CA ASP A 40 -1.71 -11.77 6.62
C ASP A 40 -2.55 -11.43 7.85
N TYR A 41 -3.85 -11.68 7.80
CA TYR A 41 -4.82 -11.22 8.80
C TYR A 41 -5.55 -12.38 9.47
N GLU A 42 -6.21 -12.09 10.59
CA GLU A 42 -6.95 -13.08 11.37
C GLU A 42 -8.09 -13.75 10.58
N ASN A 43 -8.76 -13.01 9.69
CA ASN A 43 -9.90 -13.49 8.92
C ASN A 43 -10.07 -12.67 7.64
N ASN A 44 -10.95 -13.16 6.76
CA ASN A 44 -11.23 -12.54 5.47
C ASN A 44 -11.86 -11.14 5.64
N THR A 45 -12.71 -10.94 6.65
CA THR A 45 -13.34 -9.63 6.94
C THR A 45 -12.27 -8.58 7.20
N ARG A 46 -11.25 -8.90 8.00
CA ARG A 46 -10.13 -8.02 8.28
C ARG A 46 -9.31 -7.75 7.02
N ALA A 47 -9.02 -8.77 6.20
CA ALA A 47 -8.33 -8.59 4.93
C ALA A 47 -9.10 -7.65 3.97
N ILE A 48 -10.43 -7.75 3.91
CA ILE A 48 -11.29 -6.86 3.11
C ILE A 48 -11.21 -5.42 3.62
N GLN A 49 -11.31 -5.20 4.94
CA GLN A 49 -11.14 -3.85 5.52
C GLN A 49 -9.80 -3.23 5.15
N VAL A 50 -8.74 -4.03 5.07
CA VAL A 50 -7.41 -3.55 4.66
C VAL A 50 -7.41 -3.16 3.18
N LEU A 51 -8.10 -3.89 2.32
CA LEU A 51 -8.28 -3.50 0.93
C LEU A 51 -9.05 -2.17 0.82
N ASP A 52 -10.11 -1.98 1.59
CA ASP A 52 -10.86 -0.72 1.63
C ASP A 52 -9.96 0.45 2.10
N ASN A 53 -9.11 0.23 3.10
CA ASN A 53 -8.14 1.22 3.54
C ASN A 53 -7.13 1.59 2.45
N ILE A 54 -6.69 0.61 1.65
CA ILE A 54 -5.79 0.86 0.53
C ILE A 54 -6.52 1.65 -0.57
N GLN A 55 -7.77 1.31 -0.89
CA GLN A 55 -8.58 2.05 -1.85
C GLN A 55 -8.77 3.51 -1.40
N ASN A 56 -9.21 3.72 -0.17
CA ASN A 56 -9.37 5.05 0.42
C ASN A 56 -8.04 5.84 0.40
N PHE A 57 -6.90 5.19 0.66
CA PHE A 57 -5.59 5.84 0.55
C PHE A 57 -5.27 6.30 -0.88
N ILE A 58 -5.63 5.50 -1.88
CA ILE A 58 -5.45 5.85 -3.30
C ILE A 58 -6.36 7.04 -3.68
N GLU A 59 -7.63 7.00 -3.27
CA GLU A 59 -8.62 8.06 -3.52
C GLU A 59 -8.21 9.40 -2.89
N ASN A 60 -7.64 9.38 -1.69
CA ASN A 60 -7.13 10.58 -1.00
C ASN A 60 -5.82 11.14 -1.57
N GLY A 61 -5.32 10.57 -2.66
CA GLY A 61 -4.12 11.01 -3.36
C GLY A 61 -2.83 10.56 -2.67
N THR A 62 -1.94 9.95 -3.46
CA THR A 62 -0.67 9.38 -2.99
C THR A 62 0.51 10.36 -3.03
N LYS A 63 0.27 11.62 -3.36
CA LYS A 63 1.28 12.68 -3.38
C LYS A 63 0.81 13.86 -2.56
N TYR A 64 1.73 14.49 -1.84
CA TYR A 64 1.48 15.81 -1.27
C TYR A 64 2.66 16.74 -1.51
N ASP A 65 2.32 18.00 -1.65
CA ASP A 65 3.21 19.12 -1.91
C ASP A 65 3.11 20.06 -0.72
N TYR A 66 4.25 20.49 -0.20
CA TYR A 66 4.28 21.60 0.74
C TYR A 66 5.49 22.50 0.50
N ILE A 67 5.32 23.77 0.85
CA ILE A 67 6.37 24.78 0.82
C ILE A 67 6.73 25.10 2.27
N THR A 68 8.01 24.99 2.61
CA THR A 68 8.50 25.35 3.94
C THR A 68 8.58 26.87 4.12
N SER A 69 8.75 27.32 5.37
CA SER A 69 9.01 28.73 5.69
C SER A 69 10.21 29.30 4.91
N ASN A 70 11.18 28.45 4.55
CA ASN A 70 12.38 28.83 3.79
C ASN A 70 12.16 28.81 2.27
N LYS A 71 10.90 28.77 1.80
CA LYS A 71 10.50 28.73 0.39
C LYS A 71 11.04 27.53 -0.40
N VAL A 72 11.36 26.43 0.29
CA VAL A 72 11.76 25.16 -0.35
C VAL A 72 10.51 24.31 -0.55
N ARG A 73 10.27 23.86 -1.78
CA ARG A 73 9.16 22.98 -2.15
C ARG A 73 9.57 21.52 -2.03
N TYR A 74 8.75 20.72 -1.35
CA TYR A 74 8.94 19.28 -1.24
C TYR A 74 7.79 18.57 -1.94
N ASN A 75 8.14 17.58 -2.76
CA ASN A 75 7.18 16.65 -3.36
C ASN A 75 7.41 15.28 -2.73
N VAL A 76 6.45 14.82 -1.93
CA VAL A 76 6.58 13.57 -1.19
C VAL A 76 5.49 12.60 -1.64
N ASN A 77 5.90 11.37 -1.94
CA ASN A 77 4.95 10.27 -2.13
C ASN A 77 4.52 9.76 -0.75
N LYS A 78 3.22 9.74 -0.50
CA LYS A 78 2.67 9.01 0.65
C LYS A 78 2.93 7.52 0.45
N ILE A 79 3.25 6.82 1.52
CA ILE A 79 3.45 5.38 1.53
C ILE A 79 2.39 4.76 2.41
N PHE A 80 1.56 3.88 1.85
CA PHE A 80 0.62 3.11 2.64
C PHE A 80 1.38 2.07 3.45
N GLN A 81 1.20 2.10 4.78
CA GLN A 81 1.76 1.10 5.68
C GLN A 81 0.71 0.03 5.91
N MET A 82 0.99 -1.23 5.57
CA MET A 82 0.07 -2.32 5.88
C MET A 82 -0.18 -2.35 7.39
N PRO A 83 -1.46 -2.35 7.83
CA PRO A 83 -1.76 -2.39 9.25
C PRO A 83 -1.28 -3.72 9.85
N ALA A 84 -0.97 -3.67 11.16
CA ALA A 84 -0.69 -4.86 11.93
C ALA A 84 -1.90 -5.82 11.96
N LYS A 85 -1.62 -7.08 12.34
CA LYS A 85 -2.59 -8.17 12.44
C LYS A 85 -3.77 -7.75 13.29
#